data_AF-A0A942NU61-F1
#
_entry.id   AF-A0A942NU61-F1
#
_cell.length_a   1.000
_cell.length_b   1.000
_cell.length_c   1.000
_cell.angle_alpha   90.00
_cell.angle_beta   90.00
_cell.angle_gamma   90.00
#
_symmetry.space_group_name_H-M   'P 1'
#
loop_
_entity.id
_entity.type
_entity.pdbx_description
1 polymer ?
#
loop_
_entity_poly.entity_id
_entity_poly.type
_entity_poly.pdbx_seq_one_letter_code
_entity_poly.pdbx_strand_id
1 'polypeptide(L)'
;MKNFTKISMIVFVMILAAQVTNAQQQIPFQGMVSQGYGVAAWNANGTGPEPAATGHQVPFPGFGNLFYYGASRDYVTGNSNHACFSFSPDIAGFPNFTQALTTNGYTANQVKARFGLVTLGLDEEGLDWFVMDDFHHSSHKYSDFNIFELNGEPMLAIKVDYAVWSVQAGTSTWNIDFGYTPVINISGSSSANVQAVAHAFLQDLGGQNIRMQCESNYGGVTISGNGRNGAYYNIINGILSVGNPVLPFKGLFADNEGVAGWDADGTGPEPYGNGHSNYLYYGASIDYGGINSSPDACLGHFLEGSDGFLNTLLQLEYRGLEIGNLKMKLGLGSLGPDVQGEDWGVQNGNHWLNHYNNVVTIEINGEPILQMMADTNKMVSLPNHWLTGTSTGKMYNISENASTASQYVAKSFLRDLGVNYMTLNTSSLTYAGLFSGNGRDGGFYQINAGELQGVYENITFVPPGEVSGTWTAEGSPYYVDGHLEIANGETLTIEPGVKVAVRGPYHFNVQGCVNAEGTVDSNIVFTRSNPNLWWDGFDYDSTPATNDTSVFDYCLFEYGKGLGSGDLVNGGSFAIGYYDKIQISNSTFRY
;
A
#
# COMPACT_ATOMS: atom_id res chain seq x y z
N MET A 1 -19.08 -32.45 -1.52
CA MET A 1 -17.63 -32.43 -1.26
C MET A 1 -16.97 -31.91 -2.53
N LYS A 2 -16.79 -30.59 -2.62
CA LYS A 2 -15.96 -30.00 -3.68
C LYS A 2 -14.54 -30.50 -3.41
N ASN A 3 -13.91 -31.14 -4.39
CA ASN A 3 -12.50 -31.49 -4.30
C ASN A 3 -11.74 -30.17 -4.18
N PHE A 4 -11.29 -29.85 -2.97
CA PHE A 4 -10.40 -28.74 -2.71
C PHE A 4 -9.18 -28.94 -3.60
N THR A 5 -9.03 -28.09 -4.61
CA THR A 5 -7.72 -27.90 -5.23
C THR A 5 -6.92 -27.15 -4.18
N LYS A 6 -6.36 -27.89 -3.20
CA LYS A 6 -5.29 -27.34 -2.37
C LYS A 6 -4.33 -26.68 -3.36
N ILE A 7 -3.99 -25.42 -3.15
CA ILE A 7 -2.85 -24.82 -3.82
C ILE A 7 -1.71 -25.76 -3.47
N SER A 8 -1.34 -26.66 -4.38
CA SER A 8 -0.30 -27.61 -4.08
C SER A 8 0.94 -26.74 -3.93
N MET A 9 1.39 -26.55 -2.69
CA MET A 9 2.57 -25.77 -2.28
C MET A 9 3.88 -26.16 -3.00
N ILE A 10 3.80 -27.08 -3.96
CA ILE A 10 4.75 -27.28 -5.05
C ILE A 10 4.96 -25.98 -5.86
N VAL A 11 4.01 -25.03 -5.87
CA VAL A 11 4.19 -23.74 -6.59
C VAL A 11 5.28 -22.85 -5.95
N PHE A 12 5.54 -22.94 -4.63
CA PHE A 12 6.64 -22.19 -4.02
C PHE A 12 8.02 -22.74 -4.43
N VAL A 13 8.14 -24.06 -4.60
CA VAL A 13 9.35 -24.72 -5.08
C VAL A 13 9.50 -24.61 -6.61
N MET A 14 8.40 -24.43 -7.35
CA MET A 14 8.44 -24.24 -8.80
C MET A 14 8.73 -22.80 -9.23
N ILE A 15 8.59 -21.76 -8.39
CA ILE A 15 8.87 -20.37 -8.84
C ILE A 15 10.37 -20.12 -9.09
N LEU A 16 11.28 -20.91 -8.48
CA LEU A 16 12.70 -20.86 -8.84
C LEU A 16 13.06 -21.78 -10.03
N ALA A 17 12.19 -22.71 -10.43
CA ALA A 17 12.41 -23.66 -11.53
C ALA A 17 11.58 -23.35 -12.81
N ALA A 18 10.50 -22.57 -12.71
CA ALA A 18 9.67 -22.11 -13.81
C ALA A 18 10.14 -20.73 -14.27
N GLN A 19 11.42 -20.64 -14.62
CA GLN A 19 11.76 -19.71 -15.69
C GLN A 19 11.16 -20.25 -17.00
N VAL A 20 10.95 -19.32 -17.93
CA VAL A 20 10.50 -19.50 -19.31
C VAL A 20 8.99 -19.50 -19.48
N THR A 21 8.39 -18.30 -19.48
CA THR A 21 7.44 -17.94 -20.56
C THR A 21 7.33 -16.45 -20.90
N ASN A 22 7.93 -15.51 -20.15
CA ASN A 22 8.22 -14.16 -20.65
C ASN A 22 9.51 -13.64 -19.99
N ALA A 23 10.32 -12.87 -20.73
CA ALA A 23 11.57 -12.28 -20.24
C ALA A 23 11.27 -11.22 -19.16
N GLN A 24 11.06 -11.67 -17.92
CA GLN A 24 10.79 -10.79 -16.78
C GLN A 24 12.05 -10.00 -16.43
N GLN A 25 11.88 -8.70 -16.20
CA GLN A 25 12.94 -7.82 -15.74
C GLN A 25 13.39 -8.24 -14.34
N GLN A 26 14.62 -8.72 -14.22
CA GLN A 26 15.12 -9.36 -13.02
C GLN A 26 16.65 -9.26 -12.86
N ILE A 27 17.11 -9.33 -11.62
CA ILE A 27 18.52 -9.36 -11.23
C ILE A 27 18.76 -10.57 -10.32
N PRO A 28 19.55 -11.57 -10.76
CA PRO A 28 19.97 -12.64 -9.88
C PRO A 28 20.99 -12.15 -8.83
N PHE A 29 21.02 -12.77 -7.66
CA PHE A 29 21.97 -12.46 -6.60
C PHE A 29 22.35 -13.68 -5.76
N GLN A 30 23.51 -13.62 -5.10
CA GLN A 30 24.02 -14.68 -4.23
C GLN A 30 24.86 -14.13 -3.07
N GLY A 31 24.95 -14.88 -1.98
CA GLY A 31 25.66 -14.50 -0.77
C GLY A 31 26.28 -15.71 -0.08
N MET A 32 27.54 -16.02 -0.39
CA MET A 32 28.23 -17.17 0.18
C MET A 32 29.00 -16.83 1.45
N VAL A 33 28.82 -17.64 2.50
CA VAL A 33 29.55 -17.50 3.77
C VAL A 33 31.05 -17.71 3.59
N SER A 34 31.49 -18.47 2.60
CA SER A 34 32.91 -18.59 2.26
C SER A 34 33.53 -17.29 1.72
N GLN A 35 32.73 -16.33 1.26
CA GLN A 35 33.17 -15.08 0.63
C GLN A 35 33.01 -13.85 1.54
N GLY A 36 32.63 -14.05 2.80
CA GLY A 36 32.31 -12.93 3.69
C GLY A 36 30.86 -12.43 3.57
N TYR A 37 30.01 -13.11 2.80
CA TYR A 37 28.60 -12.77 2.66
C TYR A 37 27.70 -13.68 3.51
N GLY A 38 26.39 -13.56 3.35
CA GLY A 38 25.37 -14.38 3.98
C GLY A 38 24.56 -13.66 5.06
N VAL A 39 23.61 -14.40 5.61
CA VAL A 39 22.73 -13.94 6.70
C VAL A 39 23.21 -14.55 8.01
N ALA A 40 23.24 -13.75 9.06
CA ALA A 40 23.38 -14.22 10.43
C ALA A 40 21.99 -14.42 11.04
N ALA A 41 21.76 -15.53 11.75
CA ALA A 41 20.55 -15.75 12.53
C ALA A 41 20.91 -16.32 13.91
N TRP A 42 20.32 -15.80 14.99
CA TRP A 42 20.66 -16.19 16.36
C TRP A 42 19.53 -15.96 17.38
N ASN A 43 19.65 -16.63 18.52
CA ASN A 43 18.94 -16.31 19.76
C ASN A 43 19.88 -15.55 20.70
N ALA A 44 19.36 -14.66 21.53
CA ALA A 44 20.14 -13.84 22.45
C ALA A 44 19.72 -14.06 23.91
N ASN A 45 20.70 -14.11 24.82
CA ASN A 45 20.45 -14.26 26.26
C ASN A 45 20.38 -12.92 27.02
N GLY A 46 20.51 -11.79 26.31
CA GLY A 46 20.48 -10.44 26.88
C GLY A 46 21.78 -9.92 27.50
N THR A 47 22.87 -10.68 27.49
CA THR A 47 24.19 -10.18 27.94
C THR A 47 24.95 -9.44 26.83
N GLY A 48 24.35 -9.33 25.65
CA GLY A 48 24.90 -8.76 24.44
C GLY A 48 24.29 -7.42 24.07
N PRO A 49 24.47 -6.98 22.81
CA PRO A 49 23.82 -5.78 22.29
C PRO A 49 22.31 -5.97 22.06
N GLU A 50 21.86 -7.21 21.80
CA GLU A 50 20.43 -7.51 21.68
C GLU A 50 19.80 -7.89 23.04
N PRO A 51 18.52 -7.52 23.27
CA PRO A 51 17.74 -8.03 24.39
C PRO A 51 17.69 -9.55 24.46
N ALA A 52 17.36 -10.09 25.64
CA ALA A 52 17.11 -11.52 25.79
C ALA A 52 15.86 -11.90 25.01
N ALA A 53 16.02 -12.69 23.96
CA ALA A 53 14.92 -13.26 23.19
C ALA A 53 15.35 -14.57 22.55
N THR A 54 14.41 -15.51 22.54
CA THR A 54 14.55 -16.82 21.89
C THR A 54 13.31 -17.00 21.04
N GLY A 55 13.49 -17.47 19.80
CA GLY A 55 12.36 -17.79 18.95
C GLY A 55 11.58 -18.98 19.50
N HIS A 56 10.48 -19.32 18.85
CA HIS A 56 9.69 -20.46 19.27
C HIS A 56 10.36 -21.81 19.00
N GLN A 57 9.90 -22.81 19.73
CA GLN A 57 10.16 -24.20 19.38
C GLN A 57 9.35 -24.54 18.15
N VAL A 58 9.98 -25.12 17.14
CA VAL A 58 9.25 -25.63 15.99
C VAL A 58 8.75 -27.02 16.37
N PRO A 59 7.43 -27.29 16.42
CA PRO A 59 6.91 -28.63 16.64
C PRO A 59 7.06 -29.48 15.37
N PHE A 60 8.30 -29.61 14.88
CA PHE A 60 8.58 -30.04 13.52
C PHE A 60 9.84 -30.92 13.46
N PRO A 61 9.77 -32.14 12.91
CA PRO A 61 10.87 -33.10 12.99
C PRO A 61 12.18 -32.58 12.39
N GLY A 62 13.26 -32.60 13.18
CA GLY A 62 14.62 -32.25 12.73
C GLY A 62 15.04 -30.80 12.96
N PHE A 63 14.14 -29.94 13.46
CA PHE A 63 14.47 -28.56 13.87
C PHE A 63 14.39 -28.43 15.40
N GLY A 64 15.46 -27.89 16.01
CA GLY A 64 15.50 -27.65 17.46
C GLY A 64 14.76 -26.36 17.84
N ASN A 65 15.37 -25.21 17.54
CA ASN A 65 14.81 -23.89 17.84
C ASN A 65 14.89 -23.03 16.58
N LEU A 66 13.89 -22.17 16.37
CA LEU A 66 14.04 -21.04 15.47
C LEU A 66 14.89 -19.94 16.10
N PHE A 67 15.44 -19.09 15.24
CA PHE A 67 16.18 -17.91 15.66
C PHE A 67 15.26 -16.72 15.71
N TYR A 68 15.32 -15.98 16.81
CA TYR A 68 14.54 -14.76 16.98
C TYR A 68 15.08 -13.60 16.15
N TYR A 69 16.42 -13.50 16.07
CA TYR A 69 17.11 -12.40 15.40
C TYR A 69 17.72 -12.85 14.08
N GLY A 70 17.72 -11.95 13.11
CA GLY A 70 18.49 -12.07 11.87
C GLY A 70 19.16 -10.75 11.49
N ALA A 71 20.24 -10.79 10.73
CA ALA A 71 20.86 -9.60 10.14
C ALA A 71 21.78 -9.98 8.99
N SER A 72 22.21 -8.99 8.19
CA SER A 72 23.35 -9.16 7.29
C SER A 72 24.63 -9.48 8.09
N ARG A 73 25.57 -10.20 7.48
CA ARG A 73 26.76 -10.69 8.19
C ARG A 73 27.66 -9.58 8.76
N ASP A 74 27.72 -8.44 8.10
CA ASP A 74 28.48 -7.28 8.58
C ASP A 74 27.95 -6.73 9.90
N TYR A 75 26.64 -6.83 10.17
CA TYR A 75 26.06 -6.44 11.47
C TYR A 75 26.69 -7.21 12.64
N VAL A 76 26.90 -8.52 12.47
CA VAL A 76 27.48 -9.36 13.53
C VAL A 76 28.99 -9.21 13.63
N THR A 77 29.67 -9.04 12.49
CA THR A 77 31.14 -9.07 12.42
C THR A 77 31.80 -7.70 12.53
N GLY A 78 31.07 -6.61 12.25
CA GLY A 78 31.61 -5.26 12.13
C GLY A 78 32.56 -5.06 10.93
N ASN A 79 32.71 -6.06 10.06
CA ASN A 79 33.62 -5.99 8.92
C ASN A 79 32.92 -5.32 7.73
N SER A 80 33.40 -4.16 7.31
CA SER A 80 32.85 -3.41 6.19
C SER A 80 32.95 -4.10 4.83
N ASN A 81 33.74 -5.18 4.70
CA ASN A 81 33.80 -5.99 3.48
C ASN A 81 32.73 -7.08 3.42
N HIS A 82 32.13 -7.43 4.56
CA HIS A 82 31.02 -8.36 4.63
C HIS A 82 29.72 -7.69 4.19
N ALA A 83 28.74 -8.50 3.79
CA ALA A 83 27.43 -8.07 3.33
C ALA A 83 26.43 -9.24 3.41
N CYS A 84 25.17 -9.02 3.01
CA CYS A 84 24.21 -10.11 2.82
C CYS A 84 24.47 -10.87 1.50
N PHE A 85 24.43 -10.17 0.37
CA PHE A 85 24.64 -10.73 -0.97
C PHE A 85 25.21 -9.68 -1.93
N SER A 86 25.61 -10.12 -3.12
CA SER A 86 25.92 -9.26 -4.26
C SER A 86 25.09 -9.65 -5.49
N PHE A 87 24.86 -8.71 -6.40
CA PHE A 87 24.26 -9.02 -7.70
C PHE A 87 25.17 -9.93 -8.53
N SER A 88 24.53 -10.76 -9.34
CA SER A 88 25.14 -11.62 -10.34
C SER A 88 25.08 -10.94 -11.72
N PRO A 89 25.97 -11.29 -12.66
CA PRO A 89 26.07 -10.59 -13.95
C PRO A 89 24.91 -10.84 -14.93
N ASP A 90 24.12 -11.89 -14.73
CA ASP A 90 23.02 -12.30 -15.64
C ASP A 90 21.75 -11.45 -15.46
N ILE A 91 21.91 -10.13 -15.56
CA ILE A 91 20.85 -9.14 -15.40
C ILE A 91 19.98 -9.07 -16.66
N ALA A 92 18.66 -9.12 -16.50
CA ALA A 92 17.69 -9.03 -17.60
C ALA A 92 16.73 -7.85 -17.41
N GLY A 93 16.45 -7.10 -18.48
CA GLY A 93 15.49 -5.99 -18.44
C GLY A 93 15.97 -4.70 -17.76
N PHE A 94 17.27 -4.58 -17.47
CA PHE A 94 17.88 -3.37 -16.91
C PHE A 94 18.96 -2.77 -17.84
N PRO A 95 18.59 -2.33 -19.06
CA PRO A 95 19.55 -1.84 -20.04
C PRO A 95 20.25 -0.54 -19.60
N ASN A 96 19.55 0.39 -18.94
CA ASN A 96 20.16 1.65 -18.52
C ASN A 96 21.15 1.41 -17.37
N PHE A 97 20.78 0.61 -16.39
CA PHE A 97 21.63 0.26 -15.25
C PHE A 97 22.89 -0.49 -15.67
N THR A 98 22.77 -1.52 -16.51
CA THR A 98 23.93 -2.29 -16.99
C THR A 98 24.87 -1.45 -17.85
N GLN A 99 24.34 -0.56 -18.69
CA GLN A 99 25.13 0.41 -19.44
C GLN A 99 25.82 1.42 -18.51
N ALA A 100 25.14 1.92 -17.48
CA ALA A 100 25.69 2.86 -16.52
C ALA A 100 26.82 2.23 -15.68
N LEU A 101 26.67 0.98 -15.23
CA LEU A 101 27.73 0.23 -14.56
C LEU A 101 28.98 0.15 -15.45
N THR A 102 28.81 -0.30 -16.70
CA THR A 102 29.92 -0.47 -17.65
C THR A 102 30.62 0.86 -17.95
N THR A 103 29.84 1.91 -18.22
CA THR A 103 30.35 3.26 -18.54
C THR A 103 31.18 3.85 -17.39
N ASN A 104 30.80 3.53 -16.15
CA ASN A 104 31.48 4.03 -14.95
C ASN A 104 32.54 3.05 -14.40
N GLY A 105 32.86 1.98 -15.13
CA GLY A 105 33.92 1.04 -14.74
C GLY A 105 33.55 0.09 -13.59
N TYR A 106 32.26 -0.12 -13.34
CA TYR A 106 31.75 -1.03 -12.33
C TYR A 106 31.23 -2.35 -12.93
N THR A 107 31.09 -3.35 -12.07
CA THR A 107 30.49 -4.65 -12.37
C THR A 107 29.31 -4.93 -11.45
N ALA A 108 28.39 -5.81 -11.84
CA ALA A 108 27.25 -6.19 -11.02
C ALA A 108 27.65 -6.67 -9.62
N ASN A 109 28.72 -7.47 -9.50
CA ASN A 109 29.20 -8.03 -8.23
C ASN A 109 29.70 -6.97 -7.22
N GLN A 110 29.92 -5.73 -7.65
CA GLN A 110 30.26 -4.61 -6.76
C GLN A 110 29.04 -3.96 -6.12
N VAL A 111 27.84 -4.30 -6.59
CA VAL A 111 26.58 -3.93 -5.93
C VAL A 111 26.32 -4.96 -4.84
N LYS A 112 26.37 -4.51 -3.59
CA LYS A 112 26.21 -5.34 -2.39
C LYS A 112 24.98 -4.90 -1.61
N ALA A 113 24.23 -5.85 -1.07
CA ALA A 113 23.10 -5.58 -0.20
C ALA A 113 23.46 -5.82 1.26
N ARG A 114 23.02 -4.91 2.13
CA ARG A 114 23.11 -5.03 3.59
C ARG A 114 21.77 -4.73 4.22
N PHE A 115 21.53 -5.29 5.39
CA PHE A 115 20.31 -5.02 6.16
C PHE A 115 20.56 -5.13 7.65
N GLY A 116 19.77 -4.37 8.42
CA GLY A 116 19.90 -4.27 9.86
C GLY A 116 19.37 -5.49 10.60
N LEU A 117 19.13 -5.32 11.89
CA LEU A 117 18.56 -6.34 12.76
C LEU A 117 17.07 -6.54 12.44
N VAL A 118 16.70 -7.77 12.05
CA VAL A 118 15.31 -8.25 11.94
C VAL A 118 14.94 -9.10 13.16
N THR A 119 13.65 -9.17 13.49
CA THR A 119 13.14 -9.93 14.65
C THR A 119 11.83 -10.67 14.33
N LEU A 120 11.47 -11.69 15.09
CA LEU A 120 10.11 -12.29 15.05
C LEU A 120 9.02 -11.37 15.66
N GLY A 121 9.41 -10.26 16.29
CA GLY A 121 8.48 -9.36 16.97
C GLY A 121 7.77 -10.06 18.14
N LEU A 122 6.44 -10.07 18.13
CA LEU A 122 5.64 -10.67 19.19
C LEU A 122 5.63 -12.21 19.14
N ASP A 123 6.05 -12.81 18.02
CA ASP A 123 6.14 -14.27 17.84
C ASP A 123 4.80 -15.00 18.08
N GLU A 124 3.71 -14.40 17.60
CA GLU A 124 2.36 -14.92 17.77
C GLU A 124 2.07 -16.13 16.86
N GLU A 125 1.79 -17.29 17.45
CA GLU A 125 1.34 -18.47 16.71
C GLU A 125 0.04 -18.20 15.93
N GLY A 126 -0.02 -18.66 14.69
CA GLY A 126 -1.12 -18.46 13.76
C GLY A 126 -1.04 -17.16 12.95
N LEU A 127 -0.18 -16.20 13.33
CA LEU A 127 0.03 -14.94 12.59
C LEU A 127 1.49 -14.74 12.20
N ASP A 128 2.40 -14.73 13.18
CA ASP A 128 3.83 -14.56 12.96
C ASP A 128 4.50 -15.89 12.61
N TRP A 129 3.95 -17.02 13.06
CA TRP A 129 4.38 -18.34 12.62
C TRP A 129 3.27 -19.39 12.66
N PHE A 130 3.37 -20.42 11.83
CA PHE A 130 2.44 -21.56 11.82
C PHE A 130 3.06 -22.74 11.06
N VAL A 131 2.48 -23.92 11.22
CA VAL A 131 2.87 -25.15 10.51
C VAL A 131 1.69 -25.65 9.69
N MET A 132 1.92 -25.92 8.41
CA MET A 132 0.90 -26.40 7.47
C MET A 132 1.56 -27.28 6.41
N ASP A 133 0.94 -28.41 6.08
CA ASP A 133 1.35 -29.30 4.97
C ASP A 133 2.86 -29.64 4.93
N ASP A 134 3.44 -29.99 6.09
CA ASP A 134 4.88 -30.28 6.26
C ASP A 134 5.80 -29.09 5.93
N PHE A 135 5.30 -27.86 6.07
CA PHE A 135 6.08 -26.62 6.08
C PHE A 135 5.90 -25.87 7.39
N HIS A 136 6.99 -25.31 7.88
CA HIS A 136 6.97 -24.26 8.89
C HIS A 136 7.10 -22.90 8.18
N HIS A 137 6.25 -21.96 8.56
CA HIS A 137 6.26 -20.57 8.07
C HIS A 137 6.51 -19.62 9.23
N SER A 138 7.31 -18.58 9.00
CA SER A 138 7.49 -17.47 9.93
C SER A 138 7.65 -16.14 9.22
N SER A 139 7.11 -15.08 9.81
CA SER A 139 7.28 -13.70 9.37
C SER A 139 8.30 -13.00 10.24
N HIS A 140 9.42 -12.59 9.64
CA HIS A 140 10.38 -11.72 10.32
C HIS A 140 10.07 -10.26 9.98
N LYS A 141 10.08 -9.41 11.00
CA LYS A 141 9.78 -7.99 10.93
C LYS A 141 11.05 -7.16 11.04
N TYR A 142 11.00 -5.97 10.47
CA TYR A 142 11.95 -4.86 10.62
C TYR A 142 13.32 -5.03 9.94
N SER A 143 13.54 -4.26 8.89
CA SER A 143 14.81 -3.56 8.68
C SER A 143 14.45 -2.27 7.97
N ASP A 144 14.58 -1.13 8.67
CA ASP A 144 14.14 0.18 8.17
C ASP A 144 14.72 0.50 6.79
N PHE A 145 15.91 -0.02 6.49
CA PHE A 145 16.51 0.02 5.16
C PHE A 145 17.31 -1.25 4.87
N ASN A 146 17.09 -1.84 3.70
CA ASN A 146 18.10 -2.68 3.06
C ASN A 146 18.84 -1.79 2.07
N ILE A 147 20.15 -1.66 2.25
CA ILE A 147 20.99 -0.74 1.49
C ILE A 147 21.67 -1.52 0.38
N PHE A 148 21.46 -1.10 -0.86
CA PHE A 148 22.32 -1.45 -1.97
C PHE A 148 23.46 -0.44 -2.04
N GLU A 149 24.68 -0.90 -1.79
CA GLU A 149 25.89 -0.12 -1.94
C GLU A 149 26.56 -0.47 -3.26
N LEU A 150 27.13 0.52 -3.94
CA LEU A 150 28.01 0.29 -5.07
C LEU A 150 29.42 0.71 -4.68
N ASN A 151 30.34 -0.26 -4.69
CA ASN A 151 31.74 -0.02 -4.36
C ASN A 151 31.95 0.62 -2.97
N GLY A 152 31.08 0.29 -2.00
CA GLY A 152 31.12 0.81 -0.63
C GLY A 152 30.46 2.18 -0.44
N GLU A 153 29.85 2.74 -1.48
CA GLU A 153 29.09 3.99 -1.42
C GLU A 153 27.58 3.69 -1.44
N PRO A 154 26.75 4.41 -0.66
CA PRO A 154 25.29 4.26 -0.71
C PRO A 154 24.74 4.51 -2.12
N MET A 155 23.90 3.62 -2.64
CA MET A 155 23.32 3.76 -3.98
C MET A 155 21.80 3.85 -3.91
N LEU A 156 21.17 2.78 -3.42
CA LEU A 156 19.72 2.66 -3.31
C LEU A 156 19.36 2.07 -1.95
N ALA A 157 18.15 2.34 -1.47
CA ALA A 157 17.58 1.64 -0.33
C ALA A 157 16.20 1.11 -0.67
N ILE A 158 15.82 0.02 0.01
CA ILE A 158 14.45 -0.49 0.01
C ILE A 158 13.96 -0.67 1.43
N LYS A 159 12.67 -0.40 1.63
CA LYS A 159 12.03 -0.58 2.93
C LYS A 159 11.29 -1.91 2.94
N VAL A 160 11.83 -2.88 3.66
CA VAL A 160 11.20 -4.19 3.83
C VAL A 160 10.56 -4.20 5.20
N ASP A 161 9.23 -4.19 5.22
CA ASP A 161 8.48 -4.26 6.47
C ASP A 161 8.43 -5.69 7.03
N TYR A 162 8.39 -6.69 6.15
CA TYR A 162 8.33 -8.10 6.52
C TYR A 162 9.02 -9.00 5.48
N ALA A 163 9.37 -10.22 5.90
CA ALA A 163 9.70 -11.30 4.98
C ALA A 163 9.12 -12.62 5.49
N VAL A 164 8.58 -13.45 4.57
CA VAL A 164 8.07 -14.79 4.87
C VAL A 164 9.16 -15.82 4.65
N TRP A 165 9.43 -16.59 5.70
CA TRP A 165 10.48 -17.59 5.74
C TRP A 165 9.81 -18.94 5.89
N SER A 166 10.03 -19.83 4.92
CA SER A 166 9.38 -21.14 4.86
C SER A 166 10.42 -22.25 4.76
N VAL A 167 10.25 -23.32 5.54
CA VAL A 167 11.12 -24.50 5.49
C VAL A 167 10.31 -25.78 5.54
N GLN A 168 10.67 -26.75 4.69
CA GLN A 168 10.00 -28.06 4.64
C GLN A 168 10.61 -29.04 5.65
N ALA A 169 9.78 -29.95 6.17
CA ALA A 169 10.20 -31.01 7.09
C ALA A 169 11.33 -31.86 6.49
N GLY A 170 12.36 -32.12 7.31
CA GLY A 170 13.52 -32.92 6.89
C GLY A 170 14.47 -32.23 5.91
N THR A 171 14.21 -30.96 5.54
CA THR A 171 15.14 -30.15 4.73
C THR A 171 15.94 -29.19 5.62
N SER A 172 16.90 -28.48 5.02
CA SER A 172 17.66 -27.41 5.70
C SER A 172 17.77 -26.14 4.85
N THR A 173 16.87 -26.02 3.87
CA THR A 173 16.81 -24.89 2.94
C THR A 173 15.58 -24.06 3.25
N TRP A 174 15.81 -22.79 3.56
CA TRP A 174 14.79 -21.77 3.76
C TRP A 174 14.45 -21.12 2.42
N ASN A 175 13.17 -20.99 2.15
CA ASN A 175 12.65 -20.18 1.06
C ASN A 175 12.13 -18.87 1.65
N ILE A 176 12.61 -17.75 1.12
CA ILE A 176 12.38 -16.42 1.70
C ILE A 176 11.76 -15.50 0.64
N ASP A 177 10.69 -14.79 1.01
CA ASP A 177 10.01 -13.82 0.18
C ASP A 177 9.84 -12.49 0.92
N PHE A 178 10.27 -11.40 0.29
CA PHE A 178 10.27 -10.06 0.89
C PHE A 178 9.09 -9.18 0.44
N GLY A 179 8.19 -9.70 -0.40
CA GLY A 179 7.11 -8.90 -1.00
C GLY A 179 7.62 -7.81 -1.93
N TYR A 180 6.70 -7.01 -2.49
CA TYR A 180 7.06 -5.85 -3.33
C TYR A 180 7.29 -4.59 -2.49
N THR A 181 8.39 -3.90 -2.76
CA THR A 181 8.81 -2.69 -2.04
C THR A 181 9.38 -1.63 -3.00
N PRO A 182 9.14 -0.34 -2.74
CA PRO A 182 9.70 0.73 -3.54
C PRO A 182 11.21 0.89 -3.32
N VAL A 183 11.86 1.45 -4.34
CA VAL A 183 13.29 1.72 -4.32
C VAL A 183 13.54 3.22 -4.17
N ILE A 184 14.29 3.57 -3.13
CA ILE A 184 14.60 4.95 -2.74
C ILE A 184 16.02 5.26 -3.20
N ASN A 185 16.21 6.40 -3.86
CA ASN A 185 17.54 6.91 -4.17
C ASN A 185 18.18 7.51 -2.92
N ILE A 186 19.30 6.94 -2.47
CA ILE A 186 20.07 7.46 -1.34
C ILE A 186 21.50 7.85 -1.73
N SER A 187 21.78 7.95 -3.02
CA SER A 187 23.12 8.23 -3.56
C SER A 187 23.55 9.70 -3.43
N GLY A 188 22.76 10.57 -2.80
CA GLY A 188 23.02 12.02 -2.72
C GLY A 188 24.36 12.40 -2.07
N SER A 189 24.89 11.55 -1.20
CA SER A 189 26.23 11.72 -0.59
C SER A 189 27.36 10.96 -1.30
N SER A 190 27.03 10.20 -2.36
CA SER A 190 27.95 9.35 -3.10
C SER A 190 28.55 10.07 -4.30
N SER A 191 29.55 9.46 -4.94
CA SER A 191 30.19 9.97 -6.15
C SER A 191 29.20 10.13 -7.31
N ALA A 192 29.50 11.05 -8.22
CA ALA A 192 28.68 11.29 -9.42
C ALA A 192 28.48 10.01 -10.25
N ASN A 193 29.46 9.10 -10.26
CA ASN A 193 29.37 7.82 -10.94
C ASN A 193 28.31 6.91 -10.29
N VAL A 194 28.27 6.83 -8.96
CA VAL A 194 27.27 6.05 -8.22
C VAL A 194 25.87 6.68 -8.36
N GLN A 195 25.78 8.01 -8.32
CA GLN A 195 24.52 8.72 -8.57
C GLN A 195 23.95 8.43 -9.96
N ALA A 196 24.81 8.40 -11.00
CA ALA A 196 24.41 8.07 -12.36
C ALA A 196 23.88 6.63 -12.46
N VAL A 197 24.53 5.67 -11.78
CA VAL A 197 24.07 4.28 -11.75
C VAL A 197 22.75 4.13 -11.00
N ALA A 198 22.59 4.81 -9.86
CA ALA A 198 21.34 4.81 -9.09
C ALA A 198 20.17 5.36 -9.93
N HIS A 199 20.39 6.49 -10.62
CA HIS A 199 19.39 7.08 -11.49
C HIS A 199 19.01 6.13 -12.64
N ALA A 200 19.99 5.50 -13.28
CA ALA A 200 19.76 4.54 -14.36
C ALA A 200 18.96 3.30 -13.90
N PHE A 201 19.19 2.82 -12.68
CA PHE A 201 18.39 1.75 -12.08
C PHE A 201 16.92 2.16 -11.94
N LEU A 202 16.65 3.35 -11.39
CA LEU A 202 15.29 3.83 -11.20
C LEU A 202 14.56 4.13 -12.53
N GLN A 203 15.30 4.56 -13.56
CA GLN A 203 14.76 4.69 -14.92
C GLN A 203 14.28 3.34 -15.46
N ASP A 204 15.06 2.27 -15.26
CA ASP A 204 14.66 0.93 -15.68
C ASP A 204 13.43 0.42 -14.92
N LEU A 205 13.22 0.82 -13.66
CA LEU A 205 12.01 0.46 -12.91
C LEU A 205 10.74 1.14 -13.43
N GLY A 206 10.85 2.34 -14.02
CA GLY A 206 9.71 3.08 -14.51
C GLY A 206 8.64 3.38 -13.44
N GLY A 207 9.05 3.55 -12.19
CA GLY A 207 8.14 3.78 -11.04
C GLY A 207 7.55 2.51 -10.40
N GLN A 208 7.91 1.31 -10.88
CA GLN A 208 7.47 0.06 -10.27
C GLN A 208 8.31 -0.31 -9.05
N ASN A 209 7.77 -1.21 -8.23
CA ASN A 209 8.46 -1.79 -7.10
C ASN A 209 9.41 -2.92 -7.52
N ILE A 210 10.19 -3.41 -6.54
CA ILE A 210 10.95 -4.65 -6.66
C ILE A 210 10.51 -5.66 -5.61
N ARG A 211 10.63 -6.95 -5.93
CA ARG A 211 10.46 -8.06 -4.98
C ARG A 211 11.71 -8.91 -4.96
N MET A 212 12.16 -9.27 -3.76
CA MET A 212 13.27 -10.20 -3.60
C MET A 212 12.75 -11.56 -3.15
N GLN A 213 13.27 -12.61 -3.74
CA GLN A 213 13.02 -13.99 -3.34
C GLN A 213 14.35 -14.73 -3.29
N CYS A 214 14.55 -15.59 -2.29
CA CYS A 214 15.76 -16.39 -2.25
C CYS A 214 15.63 -17.72 -1.52
N GLU A 215 16.55 -18.64 -1.85
CA GLU A 215 16.86 -19.80 -1.04
C GLU A 215 18.07 -19.57 -0.16
N SER A 216 18.01 -20.10 1.06
CA SER A 216 19.05 -19.97 2.08
C SER A 216 19.33 -21.30 2.79
N ASN A 217 20.61 -21.62 3.01
CA ASN A 217 21.00 -22.86 3.70
C ASN A 217 22.17 -22.63 4.68
N TYR A 218 22.40 -23.59 5.57
CA TYR A 218 23.46 -23.45 6.58
C TYR A 218 24.85 -23.29 5.95
N GLY A 219 25.54 -22.22 6.33
CA GLY A 219 26.85 -21.85 5.78
C GLY A 219 28.05 -22.52 6.45
N GLY A 220 27.83 -23.47 7.38
CA GLY A 220 28.90 -24.21 8.05
C GLY A 220 29.61 -23.45 9.17
N VAL A 221 29.16 -22.24 9.53
CA VAL A 221 29.78 -21.40 10.56
C VAL A 221 28.76 -21.04 11.63
N THR A 222 29.10 -21.30 12.89
CA THR A 222 28.26 -20.95 14.04
C THR A 222 28.59 -19.55 14.58
N ILE A 223 27.61 -18.96 15.25
CA ILE A 223 27.74 -17.71 15.99
C ILE A 223 27.71 -18.07 17.48
N SER A 224 28.76 -17.71 18.21
CA SER A 224 28.81 -17.83 19.66
C SER A 224 29.54 -16.63 20.28
N GLY A 225 29.14 -16.24 21.50
CA GLY A 225 29.69 -15.08 22.21
C GLY A 225 28.81 -13.84 22.12
N ASN A 226 29.10 -12.82 22.94
CA ASN A 226 28.27 -11.61 23.11
C ASN A 226 26.79 -11.90 23.35
N GLY A 227 26.50 -12.95 24.13
CA GLY A 227 25.13 -13.38 24.41
C GLY A 227 24.39 -14.04 23.24
N ARG A 228 25.01 -14.20 22.07
CA ARG A 228 24.42 -14.79 20.87
C ARG A 228 24.69 -16.30 20.79
N ASN A 229 23.70 -17.06 20.34
CA ASN A 229 23.81 -18.45 19.94
C ASN A 229 23.08 -18.66 18.61
N GLY A 230 23.82 -18.95 17.54
CA GLY A 230 23.26 -19.01 16.20
C GLY A 230 24.22 -19.50 15.12
N ALA A 231 23.98 -19.07 13.89
CA ALA A 231 24.70 -19.52 12.70
C ALA A 231 24.67 -18.50 11.56
N TYR A 232 25.59 -18.68 10.60
CA TYR A 232 25.55 -18.00 9.30
C TYR A 232 24.97 -18.91 8.23
N TYR A 233 24.24 -18.30 7.29
CA TYR A 233 23.53 -18.95 6.21
C TYR A 233 23.93 -18.36 4.87
N ASN A 234 24.09 -19.21 3.84
CA ASN A 234 24.30 -18.76 2.48
C ASN A 234 22.98 -18.30 1.87
N ILE A 235 23.05 -17.40 0.90
CA ILE A 235 21.99 -17.13 -0.09
C ILE A 235 22.42 -17.78 -1.40
N ILE A 236 21.72 -18.81 -1.85
CA ILE A 236 22.15 -19.65 -2.99
C ILE A 236 21.43 -19.30 -4.31
N ASN A 237 20.12 -19.08 -4.28
CA ASN A 237 19.31 -18.79 -5.46
C ASN A 237 18.46 -17.55 -5.19
N GLY A 238 19.04 -16.36 -5.37
CA GLY A 238 18.36 -15.08 -5.17
C GLY A 238 17.90 -14.46 -6.48
N ILE A 239 16.68 -13.95 -6.51
CA ILE A 239 16.13 -13.19 -7.63
C ILE A 239 15.47 -11.92 -7.10
N LEU A 240 15.82 -10.79 -7.70
CA LEU A 240 15.11 -9.52 -7.59
C LEU A 240 14.28 -9.35 -8.86
N SER A 241 12.97 -9.24 -8.73
CA SER A 241 12.01 -9.07 -9.84
C SER A 241 11.35 -7.69 -9.78
N VAL A 242 11.04 -7.10 -10.93
CA VAL A 242 10.27 -5.85 -11.03
C VAL A 242 8.79 -6.14 -11.18
N GLY A 243 7.96 -5.36 -10.49
CA GLY A 243 6.51 -5.49 -10.55
C GLY A 243 5.82 -4.74 -9.42
N ASN A 244 4.53 -5.04 -9.22
CA ASN A 244 3.70 -4.49 -8.15
C ASN A 244 2.88 -5.63 -7.52
N PRO A 245 2.45 -5.51 -6.25
CA PRO A 245 1.51 -6.47 -5.69
C PRO A 245 0.18 -6.39 -6.45
N VAL A 246 -0.38 -7.53 -6.85
CA VAL A 246 -1.61 -7.60 -7.64
C VAL A 246 -2.51 -8.75 -7.18
N LEU A 247 -3.81 -8.46 -7.07
CA LEU A 247 -4.87 -9.42 -6.81
C LEU A 247 -5.89 -9.38 -7.97
N PRO A 248 -5.88 -10.37 -8.87
CA PRO A 248 -6.89 -10.44 -9.93
C PRO A 248 -8.26 -10.78 -9.33
N PHE A 249 -9.32 -10.22 -9.90
CA PHE A 249 -10.70 -10.50 -9.50
C PHE A 249 -11.64 -10.49 -10.71
N LYS A 250 -12.84 -11.04 -10.51
CA LYS A 250 -13.96 -10.92 -11.45
C LYS A 250 -15.27 -10.78 -10.67
N GLY A 251 -16.31 -10.31 -11.35
CA GLY A 251 -17.65 -10.21 -10.81
C GLY A 251 -18.65 -10.56 -11.90
N LEU A 252 -19.12 -11.81 -11.93
CA LEU A 252 -20.04 -12.28 -12.96
C LEU A 252 -21.49 -12.16 -12.50
N PHE A 253 -22.33 -11.58 -13.35
CA PHE A 253 -23.74 -11.36 -13.02
C PHE A 253 -24.49 -12.67 -12.71
N ALA A 254 -24.13 -13.75 -13.40
CA ALA A 254 -24.69 -15.09 -13.17
C ALA A 254 -24.41 -15.64 -11.76
N ASP A 255 -23.36 -15.15 -11.10
CA ASP A 255 -22.95 -15.58 -9.77
C ASP A 255 -23.49 -14.66 -8.66
N ASN A 256 -24.38 -13.71 -9.01
CA ASN A 256 -24.79 -12.58 -8.16
C ASN A 256 -23.65 -11.60 -7.87
N GLU A 257 -22.80 -11.33 -8.85
CA GLU A 257 -21.69 -10.39 -8.67
C GLU A 257 -21.69 -9.32 -9.76
N GLY A 258 -21.01 -8.21 -9.49
CA GLY A 258 -20.79 -7.14 -10.46
C GLY A 258 -21.29 -5.79 -9.95
N VAL A 259 -21.63 -4.91 -10.89
CA VAL A 259 -21.98 -3.51 -10.65
C VAL A 259 -23.39 -3.24 -11.16
N ALA A 260 -24.14 -2.44 -10.43
CA ALA A 260 -25.34 -1.78 -10.92
C ALA A 260 -25.03 -0.30 -11.16
N GLY A 261 -25.47 0.23 -12.31
CA GLY A 261 -25.57 1.67 -12.55
C GLY A 261 -27.02 2.06 -12.76
N TRP A 262 -27.43 3.26 -12.32
CA TRP A 262 -28.80 3.73 -12.50
C TRP A 262 -28.95 5.25 -12.41
N ASP A 263 -30.05 5.74 -12.98
CA ASP A 263 -30.62 7.05 -12.66
C ASP A 263 -31.71 6.86 -11.58
N ALA A 264 -31.87 7.86 -10.71
CA ALA A 264 -32.83 7.87 -9.62
C ALA A 264 -33.85 9.01 -9.77
N ASP A 265 -35.13 8.69 -9.56
CA ASP A 265 -36.23 9.66 -9.62
C ASP A 265 -36.48 10.41 -8.30
N GLY A 266 -35.74 10.06 -7.24
CA GLY A 266 -35.84 10.64 -5.90
C GLY A 266 -36.97 10.09 -5.02
N THR A 267 -37.74 9.11 -5.49
CA THR A 267 -38.74 8.39 -4.68
C THR A 267 -38.15 7.22 -3.90
N GLY A 268 -36.95 6.79 -4.31
CA GLY A 268 -36.16 5.73 -3.71
C GLY A 268 -35.25 6.19 -2.55
N PRO A 269 -34.24 5.38 -2.20
CA PRO A 269 -33.28 5.70 -1.14
C PRO A 269 -32.24 6.74 -1.57
N GLU A 270 -31.95 6.88 -2.87
CA GLU A 270 -31.08 7.94 -3.37
C GLU A 270 -31.89 9.22 -3.69
N PRO A 271 -31.27 10.41 -3.53
CA PRO A 271 -31.80 11.64 -4.11
C PRO A 271 -32.03 11.53 -5.63
N TYR A 272 -32.81 12.46 -6.18
CA TYR A 272 -32.90 12.58 -7.63
C TYR A 272 -31.51 12.77 -8.23
N GLY A 273 -31.16 11.91 -9.18
CA GLY A 273 -29.90 11.93 -9.89
C GLY A 273 -30.13 11.36 -11.27
N ASN A 274 -29.94 12.19 -12.29
CA ASN A 274 -30.15 11.81 -13.67
C ASN A 274 -28.87 12.15 -14.39
N GLY A 275 -28.20 11.13 -14.94
CA GLY A 275 -26.97 11.33 -15.67
C GLY A 275 -27.26 11.99 -17.01
N HIS A 276 -26.32 11.85 -17.95
CA HIS A 276 -26.44 12.45 -19.26
C HIS A 276 -26.44 11.42 -20.38
N SER A 277 -27.30 11.66 -21.36
CA SER A 277 -27.49 10.77 -22.50
C SER A 277 -27.89 9.35 -22.09
N ASN A 278 -26.99 8.37 -22.22
CA ASN A 278 -27.22 6.97 -21.86
C ASN A 278 -26.27 6.52 -20.72
N TYR A 279 -25.70 7.49 -20.00
CA TYR A 279 -24.73 7.27 -18.94
C TYR A 279 -25.37 7.56 -17.60
N LEU A 280 -25.26 6.59 -16.69
CA LEU A 280 -26.07 6.51 -15.48
C LEU A 280 -25.41 7.29 -14.34
N TYR A 281 -26.22 7.98 -13.54
CA TYR A 281 -25.72 8.89 -12.51
C TYR A 281 -25.05 8.18 -11.33
N TYR A 282 -25.65 7.10 -10.83
CA TYR A 282 -25.19 6.34 -9.69
C TYR A 282 -24.52 5.03 -10.11
N GLY A 283 -23.61 4.55 -9.27
CA GLY A 283 -23.03 3.21 -9.40
C GLY A 283 -22.67 2.60 -8.06
N ALA A 284 -22.89 1.30 -7.90
CA ALA A 284 -22.50 0.53 -6.71
C ALA A 284 -22.38 -0.96 -7.07
N SER A 285 -21.84 -1.79 -6.17
CA SER A 285 -21.96 -3.24 -6.33
C SER A 285 -23.42 -3.68 -6.14
N ILE A 286 -23.78 -4.82 -6.73
CA ILE A 286 -25.20 -5.21 -6.82
C ILE A 286 -25.85 -5.57 -5.47
N ASP A 287 -25.08 -5.72 -4.40
CA ASP A 287 -25.60 -5.88 -3.02
C ASP A 287 -26.15 -4.59 -2.42
N TYR A 288 -25.84 -3.45 -3.03
CA TYR A 288 -26.20 -2.15 -2.49
C TYR A 288 -27.72 -1.93 -2.43
N GLY A 289 -28.20 -1.45 -1.28
CA GLY A 289 -29.53 -0.85 -1.14
C GLY A 289 -30.69 -1.71 -1.65
N GLY A 290 -30.61 -3.03 -1.48
CA GLY A 290 -31.66 -3.98 -1.87
C GLY A 290 -31.78 -4.25 -3.38
N ILE A 291 -30.78 -3.87 -4.18
CA ILE A 291 -30.73 -4.16 -5.63
C ILE A 291 -30.72 -5.67 -5.88
N ASN A 292 -29.87 -6.40 -5.16
CA ASN A 292 -29.85 -7.86 -5.13
C ASN A 292 -29.85 -8.33 -3.68
N SER A 293 -30.89 -9.08 -3.27
CA SER A 293 -31.03 -9.59 -1.91
C SER A 293 -30.28 -10.90 -1.64
N SER A 294 -29.54 -11.42 -2.63
CA SER A 294 -28.72 -12.62 -2.45
C SER A 294 -27.68 -12.37 -1.35
N PRO A 295 -27.50 -13.30 -0.39
CA PRO A 295 -26.42 -13.19 0.59
C PRO A 295 -25.03 -13.28 -0.06
N ASP A 296 -24.96 -13.79 -1.29
CA ASP A 296 -23.73 -13.85 -2.07
C ASP A 296 -23.46 -12.58 -2.89
N ALA A 297 -24.39 -11.63 -2.91
CA ALA A 297 -24.27 -10.41 -3.69
C ALA A 297 -23.03 -9.61 -3.29
N CYS A 298 -22.21 -9.24 -4.28
CA CYS A 298 -21.01 -8.43 -4.08
C CYS A 298 -20.53 -7.80 -5.40
N LEU A 299 -19.43 -7.04 -5.36
CA LEU A 299 -18.73 -6.55 -6.56
C LEU A 299 -18.09 -7.70 -7.34
N GLY A 300 -17.50 -8.64 -6.63
CA GLY A 300 -16.74 -9.77 -7.18
C GLY A 300 -15.90 -10.48 -6.13
N HIS A 301 -15.23 -11.55 -6.55
CA HIS A 301 -14.30 -12.32 -5.73
C HIS A 301 -12.90 -12.36 -6.37
N PHE A 302 -11.88 -12.52 -5.52
CA PHE A 302 -10.50 -12.66 -5.99
C PHE A 302 -10.24 -14.05 -6.59
N LEU A 303 -9.28 -14.08 -7.50
CA LEU A 303 -8.90 -15.27 -8.28
C LEU A 303 -7.53 -15.78 -7.85
N GLU A 304 -7.24 -17.04 -8.19
CA GLU A 304 -5.87 -17.54 -8.18
C GLU A 304 -4.98 -16.71 -9.12
N GLY A 305 -3.67 -16.73 -8.88
CA GLY A 305 -2.69 -15.95 -9.66
C GLY A 305 -2.37 -14.57 -9.08
N SER A 306 -2.68 -14.32 -7.80
CA SER A 306 -2.18 -13.14 -7.09
C SER A 306 -0.66 -13.13 -7.04
N ASP A 307 -0.07 -11.94 -7.13
CA ASP A 307 1.37 -11.74 -7.00
C ASP A 307 1.68 -10.75 -5.87
N GLY A 308 2.66 -11.06 -5.02
CA GLY A 308 3.02 -10.22 -3.86
C GLY A 308 2.16 -10.37 -2.60
N PHE A 309 1.20 -11.30 -2.56
CA PHE A 309 0.28 -11.53 -1.43
C PHE A 309 0.50 -12.88 -0.71
N LEU A 310 1.76 -13.28 -0.54
CA LEU A 310 2.08 -14.61 -0.02
C LEU A 310 1.57 -14.83 1.41
N ASN A 311 1.72 -13.88 2.34
CA ASN A 311 1.22 -14.09 3.70
C ASN A 311 -0.28 -14.31 3.70
N THR A 312 -1.01 -13.52 2.91
CA THR A 312 -2.46 -13.57 2.80
C THR A 312 -2.91 -14.93 2.30
N LEU A 313 -2.30 -15.44 1.23
CA LEU A 313 -2.60 -16.77 0.71
C LEU A 313 -2.35 -17.86 1.75
N LEU A 314 -1.20 -17.83 2.43
CA LEU A 314 -0.88 -18.80 3.48
C LEU A 314 -1.86 -18.74 4.66
N GLN A 315 -2.28 -17.53 5.04
CA GLN A 315 -3.21 -17.33 6.15
C GLN A 315 -4.62 -17.80 5.80
N LEU A 316 -5.07 -17.62 4.57
CA LEU A 316 -6.32 -18.20 4.07
C LEU A 316 -6.25 -19.72 4.12
N GLU A 317 -5.22 -20.32 3.55
CA GLU A 317 -5.07 -21.78 3.48
C GLU A 317 -4.97 -22.40 4.88
N TYR A 318 -4.18 -21.80 5.79
CA TYR A 318 -4.06 -22.23 7.19
C TYR A 318 -5.41 -22.23 7.92
N ARG A 319 -6.35 -21.40 7.47
CA ARG A 319 -7.72 -21.29 8.01
C ARG A 319 -8.75 -22.09 7.23
N GLY A 320 -8.33 -22.88 6.24
CA GLY A 320 -9.23 -23.65 5.37
C GLY A 320 -10.09 -22.78 4.45
N LEU A 321 -9.58 -21.59 4.09
CA LEU A 321 -10.20 -20.66 3.16
C LEU A 321 -9.43 -20.65 1.83
N GLU A 322 -10.14 -20.33 0.77
CA GLU A 322 -9.59 -20.10 -0.58
C GLU A 322 -9.57 -18.59 -0.87
N ILE A 323 -8.75 -18.16 -1.83
CA ILE A 323 -8.69 -16.74 -2.25
C ILE A 323 -10.05 -16.20 -2.70
N GLY A 324 -10.90 -17.04 -3.31
CA GLY A 324 -12.26 -16.68 -3.70
C GLY A 324 -13.23 -16.45 -2.54
N ASN A 325 -12.86 -16.78 -1.30
CA ASN A 325 -13.64 -16.41 -0.11
C ASN A 325 -13.50 -14.92 0.24
N LEU A 326 -12.44 -14.25 -0.24
CA LEU A 326 -12.32 -12.80 -0.16
C LEU A 326 -13.21 -12.18 -1.25
N LYS A 327 -14.27 -11.51 -0.82
CA LYS A 327 -15.21 -10.80 -1.68
C LYS A 327 -15.01 -9.29 -1.53
N MET A 328 -15.25 -8.56 -2.62
CA MET A 328 -15.26 -7.10 -2.62
C MET A 328 -16.69 -6.57 -2.70
N LYS A 329 -16.93 -5.43 -2.07
CA LYS A 329 -18.14 -4.61 -2.22
C LYS A 329 -17.74 -3.18 -2.58
N LEU A 330 -18.59 -2.53 -3.36
CA LEU A 330 -18.44 -1.14 -3.78
C LEU A 330 -19.65 -0.34 -3.28
N GLY A 331 -19.38 0.64 -2.41
CA GLY A 331 -20.38 1.60 -1.94
C GLY A 331 -20.91 2.50 -3.05
N LEU A 332 -21.88 3.34 -2.71
CA LEU A 332 -22.50 4.27 -3.66
C LEU A 332 -21.49 5.33 -4.13
N GLY A 333 -21.21 5.32 -5.43
CA GLY A 333 -20.59 6.42 -6.15
C GLY A 333 -21.59 7.17 -7.03
N SER A 334 -21.22 8.39 -7.44
CA SER A 334 -22.04 9.20 -8.37
C SER A 334 -21.21 10.08 -9.30
N LEU A 335 -21.81 10.58 -10.38
CA LEU A 335 -21.23 11.58 -11.30
C LEU A 335 -20.94 12.94 -10.64
N GLY A 336 -21.38 13.15 -9.40
CA GLY A 336 -21.22 14.44 -8.72
C GLY A 336 -21.96 15.57 -9.43
N PRO A 337 -21.33 16.72 -9.70
CA PRO A 337 -21.98 17.88 -10.33
C PRO A 337 -22.44 17.67 -11.78
N ASP A 338 -21.97 16.63 -12.46
CA ASP A 338 -22.28 16.32 -13.87
C ASP A 338 -21.90 17.44 -14.86
N VAL A 339 -20.70 17.99 -14.70
CA VAL A 339 -20.15 19.09 -15.51
C VAL A 339 -19.29 18.55 -16.66
N GLN A 340 -19.66 18.90 -17.89
CA GLN A 340 -18.88 18.55 -19.08
C GLN A 340 -17.47 19.17 -19.01
N GLY A 341 -16.45 18.34 -19.24
CA GLY A 341 -15.04 18.70 -19.17
C GLY A 341 -14.40 18.44 -17.80
N GLU A 342 -15.21 18.27 -16.75
CA GLU A 342 -14.75 17.99 -15.39
C GLU A 342 -15.12 16.56 -14.97
N ASP A 343 -16.41 16.27 -14.99
CA ASP A 343 -16.97 14.99 -14.55
C ASP A 343 -17.14 14.01 -15.73
N TRP A 344 -17.34 14.53 -16.94
CA TRP A 344 -17.45 13.71 -18.15
C TRP A 344 -16.95 14.42 -19.41
N GLY A 345 -16.68 13.65 -20.46
CA GLY A 345 -16.30 14.22 -21.74
C GLY A 345 -16.08 13.19 -22.83
N VAL A 346 -15.56 13.65 -23.96
CA VAL A 346 -15.18 12.80 -25.09
C VAL A 346 -13.72 13.05 -25.42
N GLN A 347 -12.92 11.98 -25.44
CA GLN A 347 -11.51 12.03 -25.80
C GLN A 347 -11.18 10.88 -26.74
N ASN A 348 -10.50 11.16 -27.85
CA ASN A 348 -10.14 10.18 -28.88
C ASN A 348 -11.35 9.36 -29.40
N GLY A 349 -12.54 9.98 -29.45
CA GLY A 349 -13.78 9.33 -29.89
C GLY A 349 -14.46 8.45 -28.83
N ASN A 350 -13.87 8.30 -27.64
CA ASN A 350 -14.45 7.53 -26.54
C ASN A 350 -15.03 8.47 -25.48
N HIS A 351 -16.19 8.11 -24.94
CA HIS A 351 -16.79 8.81 -23.83
C HIS A 351 -16.08 8.43 -22.53
N TRP A 352 -15.82 9.39 -21.65
CA TRP A 352 -15.31 9.15 -20.31
C TRP A 352 -16.18 9.84 -19.26
N LEU A 353 -16.20 9.29 -18.06
CA LEU A 353 -16.88 9.84 -16.90
C LEU A 353 -16.12 9.53 -15.61
N ASN A 354 -16.33 10.34 -14.58
CA ASN A 354 -15.76 10.19 -13.25
C ASN A 354 -16.89 9.91 -12.26
N HIS A 355 -16.81 8.77 -11.55
CA HIS A 355 -17.64 8.53 -10.38
C HIS A 355 -16.85 8.87 -9.12
N TYR A 356 -17.46 9.56 -8.19
CA TYR A 356 -16.82 10.00 -6.95
C TYR A 356 -17.31 9.22 -5.74
N ASN A 357 -16.51 9.24 -4.66
CA ASN A 357 -16.82 8.61 -3.37
C ASN A 357 -16.89 7.06 -3.42
N ASN A 358 -15.91 6.43 -4.07
CA ASN A 358 -15.90 4.97 -4.27
C ASN A 358 -15.29 4.27 -3.07
N VAL A 359 -16.13 3.75 -2.18
CA VAL A 359 -15.69 2.96 -1.02
C VAL A 359 -15.66 1.49 -1.38
N VAL A 360 -14.47 0.90 -1.42
CA VAL A 360 -14.26 -0.52 -1.65
C VAL A 360 -14.06 -1.21 -0.30
N THR A 361 -14.87 -2.23 0.00
CA THR A 361 -14.77 -3.04 1.21
C THR A 361 -14.41 -4.47 0.84
N ILE A 362 -13.43 -5.06 1.52
CA ILE A 362 -13.10 -6.48 1.40
C ILE A 362 -13.68 -7.21 2.62
N GLU A 363 -14.35 -8.32 2.37
CA GLU A 363 -14.97 -9.15 3.40
C GLU A 363 -14.63 -10.65 3.23
N ILE A 364 -14.73 -11.39 4.34
CA ILE A 364 -14.68 -12.85 4.37
C ILE A 364 -15.96 -13.35 5.03
N ASN A 365 -16.73 -14.20 4.34
CA ASN A 365 -17.96 -14.77 4.88
C ASN A 365 -18.95 -13.72 5.45
N GLY A 366 -19.00 -12.53 4.81
CA GLY A 366 -19.84 -11.41 5.25
C GLY A 366 -19.26 -10.58 6.41
N GLU A 367 -18.05 -10.88 6.89
CA GLU A 367 -17.32 -10.08 7.87
C GLU A 367 -16.45 -9.05 7.15
N PRO A 368 -16.71 -7.73 7.26
CA PRO A 368 -15.84 -6.70 6.71
C PRO A 368 -14.49 -6.72 7.42
N ILE A 369 -13.39 -6.72 6.66
CA ILE A 369 -12.04 -6.79 7.22
C ILE A 369 -11.14 -5.63 6.80
N LEU A 370 -11.30 -5.14 5.58
CA LEU A 370 -10.49 -4.07 5.02
C LEU A 370 -11.37 -3.10 4.24
N GLN A 371 -10.98 -1.84 4.21
CA GLN A 371 -11.69 -0.81 3.45
C GLN A 371 -10.73 0.20 2.85
N MET A 372 -11.02 0.60 1.62
CA MET A 372 -10.32 1.67 0.91
C MET A 372 -11.35 2.67 0.39
N MET A 373 -11.05 3.96 0.53
CA MET A 373 -11.78 5.02 -0.15
C MET A 373 -10.94 5.51 -1.32
N ALA A 374 -11.52 5.43 -2.52
CA ALA A 374 -10.96 5.99 -3.74
C ALA A 374 -11.83 7.17 -4.20
N ASP A 375 -11.24 8.35 -4.15
CA ASP A 375 -11.93 9.61 -4.42
C ASP A 375 -12.60 9.66 -5.78
N THR A 376 -11.96 9.12 -6.81
CA THR A 376 -12.46 9.10 -8.19
C THR A 376 -12.31 7.70 -8.78
N ASN A 377 -13.30 7.26 -9.55
CA ASN A 377 -13.24 6.12 -10.43
C ASN A 377 -13.50 6.61 -11.85
N LYS A 378 -12.46 6.65 -12.67
CA LYS A 378 -12.56 7.10 -14.05
C LYS A 378 -12.99 5.93 -14.92
N MET A 379 -14.05 6.12 -15.68
CA MET A 379 -14.62 5.11 -16.58
C MET A 379 -14.53 5.60 -18.02
N VAL A 380 -14.16 4.70 -18.95
CA VAL A 380 -14.07 4.99 -20.38
C VAL A 380 -14.89 3.97 -21.15
N SER A 381 -15.85 4.45 -21.93
CA SER A 381 -16.72 3.65 -22.78
C SER A 381 -16.02 3.30 -24.08
N LEU A 382 -15.82 2.01 -24.32
CA LEU A 382 -15.36 1.43 -25.59
C LEU A 382 -16.51 0.71 -26.28
N PRO A 383 -16.39 0.35 -27.58
CA PRO A 383 -17.53 -0.15 -28.36
C PRO A 383 -18.31 -1.33 -27.77
N ASN A 384 -17.66 -2.19 -26.97
CA ASN A 384 -18.28 -3.40 -26.41
C ASN A 384 -18.09 -3.57 -24.90
N HIS A 385 -17.34 -2.69 -24.24
CA HIS A 385 -17.03 -2.79 -22.82
C HIS A 385 -16.59 -1.43 -22.28
N TRP A 386 -16.48 -1.34 -20.97
CA TRP A 386 -15.92 -0.22 -20.26
C TRP A 386 -14.58 -0.59 -19.64
N LEU A 387 -13.69 0.40 -19.59
CA LEU A 387 -12.49 0.37 -18.76
C LEU A 387 -12.75 1.24 -17.53
N THR A 388 -12.28 0.82 -16.36
CA THR A 388 -12.34 1.65 -15.16
C THR A 388 -11.00 1.66 -14.44
N GLY A 389 -10.70 2.76 -13.76
CA GLY A 389 -9.52 2.88 -12.90
C GLY A 389 -9.77 3.90 -11.79
N THR A 390 -9.56 3.47 -10.55
CA THR A 390 -9.69 4.36 -9.40
C THR A 390 -8.46 5.22 -9.19
N SER A 391 -8.63 6.36 -8.53
CA SER A 391 -7.53 7.05 -7.86
C SER A 391 -6.92 6.15 -6.79
N THR A 392 -5.69 6.46 -6.40
CA THR A 392 -4.97 5.79 -5.32
C THR A 392 -5.68 5.98 -3.99
N GLY A 393 -5.86 4.90 -3.24
CA GLY A 393 -6.48 4.89 -1.91
C GLY A 393 -5.67 4.06 -0.91
N LYS A 394 -5.73 4.46 0.36
CA LYS A 394 -5.15 3.69 1.47
C LYS A 394 -6.10 2.60 1.94
N MET A 395 -5.56 1.41 2.17
CA MET A 395 -6.29 0.28 2.75
C MET A 395 -6.25 0.36 4.27
N TYR A 396 -7.41 0.37 4.92
CA TYR A 396 -7.59 0.44 6.36
C TYR A 396 -8.05 -0.91 6.92
N ASN A 397 -7.54 -1.25 8.11
CA ASN A 397 -8.04 -2.40 8.86
C ASN A 397 -9.34 -2.01 9.58
N ILE A 398 -10.43 -2.70 9.24
CA ILE A 398 -11.74 -2.52 9.88
C ILE A 398 -12.24 -3.81 10.54
N SER A 399 -11.36 -4.79 10.73
CA SER A 399 -11.70 -6.15 11.18
C SER A 399 -11.96 -6.28 12.69
N GLU A 400 -12.04 -5.18 13.45
CA GLU A 400 -12.20 -5.21 14.92
C GLU A 400 -13.39 -6.05 15.41
N ASN A 401 -14.48 -6.07 14.62
CA ASN A 401 -15.70 -6.83 14.92
C ASN A 401 -15.79 -8.17 14.17
N ALA A 402 -14.78 -8.52 13.37
CA ALA A 402 -14.70 -9.79 12.66
C ALA A 402 -14.13 -10.90 13.54
N SER A 403 -14.29 -12.16 13.13
CA SER A 403 -13.68 -13.30 13.80
C SER A 403 -12.15 -13.16 13.87
N THR A 404 -11.51 -13.76 14.88
CA THR A 404 -10.04 -13.76 15.02
C THR A 404 -9.34 -14.31 13.78
N ALA A 405 -9.95 -15.30 13.12
CA ALA A 405 -9.45 -15.85 11.86
C ALA A 405 -9.38 -14.78 10.76
N SER A 406 -10.47 -14.05 10.55
CA SER A 406 -10.58 -12.95 9.59
C SER A 406 -9.65 -11.77 9.93
N GLN A 407 -9.50 -11.43 11.22
CA GLN A 407 -8.55 -10.40 11.67
C GLN A 407 -7.11 -10.73 11.29
N TYR A 408 -6.71 -12.00 11.36
CA TYR A 408 -5.38 -12.41 10.95
C TYR A 408 -5.16 -12.32 9.44
N VAL A 409 -6.17 -12.65 8.63
CA VAL A 409 -6.12 -12.45 7.17
C VAL A 409 -6.01 -10.96 6.83
N ALA A 410 -6.74 -10.09 7.53
CA ALA A 410 -6.64 -8.64 7.36
C ALA A 410 -5.22 -8.12 7.67
N LYS A 411 -4.63 -8.60 8.78
CA LYS A 411 -3.27 -8.24 9.18
C LYS A 411 -2.24 -8.74 8.17
N SER A 412 -2.38 -9.95 7.63
CA SER A 412 -1.46 -10.45 6.61
C SER A 412 -1.57 -9.72 5.28
N PHE A 413 -2.77 -9.31 4.89
CA PHE A 413 -2.98 -8.48 3.71
C PHE A 413 -2.24 -7.15 3.82
N LEU A 414 -2.37 -6.47 4.95
CA LEU A 414 -1.69 -5.19 5.18
C LEU A 414 -0.17 -5.36 5.30
N ARG A 415 0.31 -6.50 5.82
CA ARG A 415 1.74 -6.83 5.74
C ARG A 415 2.15 -6.92 4.28
N ASP A 416 1.47 -7.76 3.49
CA ASP A 416 1.80 -7.97 2.09
C ASP A 416 1.82 -6.67 1.27
N LEU A 417 0.88 -5.77 1.56
CA LEU A 417 0.80 -4.46 0.95
C LEU A 417 1.97 -3.54 1.37
N GLY A 418 2.43 -3.64 2.62
CA GLY A 418 3.54 -2.84 3.15
C GLY A 418 3.26 -1.34 3.06
N VAL A 419 4.20 -0.61 2.45
CA VAL A 419 4.10 0.85 2.22
C VAL A 419 3.26 1.23 1.00
N ASN A 420 2.76 0.26 0.24
CA ASN A 420 1.98 0.56 -0.96
C ASN A 420 0.57 1.03 -0.60
N TYR A 421 0.03 1.90 -1.44
CA TYR A 421 -1.40 2.18 -1.53
C TYR A 421 -2.03 1.27 -2.57
N MET A 422 -3.31 1.46 -2.86
CA MET A 422 -4.06 0.57 -3.75
C MET A 422 -4.84 1.34 -4.81
N THR A 423 -4.96 0.74 -5.99
CA THR A 423 -5.89 1.13 -7.05
C THR A 423 -6.72 -0.08 -7.46
N LEU A 424 -7.95 0.15 -7.92
CA LEU A 424 -8.80 -0.87 -8.52
C LEU A 424 -8.99 -0.53 -10.01
N ASN A 425 -8.63 -1.47 -10.87
CA ASN A 425 -8.75 -1.34 -12.31
C ASN A 425 -9.62 -2.45 -12.89
N THR A 426 -10.44 -2.12 -13.89
CA THR A 426 -11.15 -3.13 -14.69
C THR A 426 -10.84 -2.92 -16.17
N SER A 427 -10.49 -4.02 -16.84
CA SER A 427 -10.16 -4.02 -18.27
C SER A 427 -11.30 -4.52 -19.15
N SER A 428 -12.38 -5.04 -18.54
CA SER A 428 -13.56 -5.52 -19.26
C SER A 428 -14.80 -5.52 -18.37
N LEU A 429 -15.48 -4.37 -18.30
CA LEU A 429 -16.81 -4.25 -17.71
C LEU A 429 -17.87 -4.28 -18.83
N THR A 430 -18.75 -5.27 -18.82
CA THR A 430 -19.74 -5.49 -19.90
C THR A 430 -21.16 -5.53 -19.38
N TYR A 431 -22.09 -5.05 -20.18
CA TYR A 431 -23.52 -5.06 -19.85
C TYR A 431 -24.07 -6.49 -19.68
N ALA A 432 -24.93 -6.69 -18.67
CA ALA A 432 -25.49 -7.99 -18.29
C ALA A 432 -27.03 -8.03 -18.19
N GLY A 433 -27.70 -6.89 -18.03
CA GLY A 433 -29.16 -6.84 -17.98
C GLY A 433 -29.71 -5.47 -17.56
N LEU A 434 -31.03 -5.29 -17.68
CA LEU A 434 -31.74 -4.12 -17.15
C LEU A 434 -32.26 -4.39 -15.74
N PHE A 435 -32.45 -3.33 -14.97
CA PHE A 435 -33.30 -3.35 -13.79
C PHE A 435 -34.03 -2.02 -13.62
N SER A 436 -35.19 -2.10 -12.99
CA SER A 436 -36.01 -0.93 -12.68
C SER A 436 -36.83 -1.21 -11.42
N GLY A 437 -37.00 -0.21 -10.56
CA GLY A 437 -37.82 -0.31 -9.35
C GLY A 437 -37.24 0.47 -8.17
N ASN A 438 -38.06 0.75 -7.17
CA ASN A 438 -37.68 1.51 -5.97
C ASN A 438 -37.05 2.89 -6.31
N GLY A 439 -37.61 3.58 -7.30
CA GLY A 439 -37.10 4.87 -7.79
C GLY A 439 -35.84 4.81 -8.65
N ARG A 440 -35.37 3.61 -9.03
CA ARG A 440 -34.18 3.40 -9.87
C ARG A 440 -34.54 2.90 -11.25
N ASP A 441 -33.84 3.38 -12.28
CA ASP A 441 -33.89 2.86 -13.65
C ASP A 441 -32.47 2.72 -14.20
N GLY A 442 -32.07 1.52 -14.60
CA GLY A 442 -30.67 1.25 -14.88
C GLY A 442 -30.33 -0.14 -15.41
N GLY A 443 -29.06 -0.52 -15.24
CA GLY A 443 -28.51 -1.75 -15.78
C GLY A 443 -27.47 -2.40 -14.89
N PHE A 444 -27.37 -3.72 -15.04
CA PHE A 444 -26.32 -4.55 -14.46
C PHE A 444 -25.15 -4.68 -15.42
N TYR A 445 -23.95 -4.71 -14.85
CA TYR A 445 -22.70 -4.89 -15.54
C TYR A 445 -21.85 -5.92 -14.81
N GLN A 446 -21.20 -6.78 -15.58
CA GLN A 446 -20.28 -7.80 -15.07
C GLN A 446 -18.83 -7.40 -15.36
N ILE A 447 -17.94 -7.75 -14.44
CA ILE A 447 -16.50 -7.53 -14.54
C ILE A 447 -15.87 -8.84 -14.99
N ASN A 448 -15.46 -8.91 -16.26
CA ASN A 448 -14.82 -10.10 -16.81
C ASN A 448 -13.33 -10.18 -16.45
N ALA A 449 -12.70 -9.02 -16.20
CA ALA A 449 -11.31 -8.92 -15.78
C ALA A 449 -11.10 -7.62 -14.98
N GLY A 450 -10.67 -7.76 -13.73
CA GLY A 450 -10.25 -6.66 -12.89
C GLY A 450 -9.05 -7.04 -12.03
N GLU A 451 -8.39 -6.02 -11.50
CA GLU A 451 -7.27 -6.17 -10.59
C GLU A 451 -7.33 -5.12 -9.49
N LEU A 452 -6.99 -5.53 -8.28
CA LEU A 452 -6.62 -4.64 -7.20
C LEU A 452 -5.08 -4.63 -7.14
N GLN A 453 -4.48 -3.47 -7.38
CA GLN A 453 -3.04 -3.34 -7.57
C GLN A 453 -2.45 -2.41 -6.52
N GLY A 454 -1.39 -2.88 -5.87
CA GLY A 454 -0.56 -2.08 -4.99
C GLY A 454 0.29 -1.11 -5.79
N VAL A 455 0.28 0.16 -5.40
CA VAL A 455 1.04 1.23 -6.05
C VAL A 455 1.82 2.01 -5.01
N TYR A 456 3.01 2.46 -5.39
CA TYR A 456 3.78 3.39 -4.56
C TYR A 456 3.74 4.77 -5.20
N GLU A 457 3.17 5.73 -4.48
CA GLU A 457 3.03 7.11 -4.91
C GLU A 457 3.42 8.06 -3.78
N ASN A 458 3.94 9.23 -4.15
CA ASN A 458 4.22 10.31 -3.22
C ASN A 458 2.91 10.98 -2.82
N ILE A 459 2.22 10.36 -1.86
CA ILE A 459 0.94 10.79 -1.30
C ILE A 459 0.99 10.53 0.20
N THR A 460 0.37 11.40 1.00
CA THR A 460 0.22 11.18 2.45
C THR A 460 -1.25 11.09 2.84
N PHE A 461 -1.64 10.02 3.54
CA PHE A 461 -2.96 9.93 4.18
C PHE A 461 -2.85 10.23 5.67
N VAL A 462 -3.52 11.28 6.11
CA VAL A 462 -3.49 11.79 7.49
C VAL A 462 -4.71 11.24 8.25
N PRO A 463 -4.52 10.33 9.22
CA PRO A 463 -5.62 9.81 10.03
C PRO A 463 -6.16 10.89 11.01
N PRO A 464 -7.38 10.71 11.56
CA PRO A 464 -7.88 11.58 12.62
C PRO A 464 -6.93 11.63 13.83
N GLY A 465 -6.82 12.80 14.45
CA GLY A 465 -6.04 13.00 15.67
C GLY A 465 -5.09 14.20 15.63
N GLU A 466 -4.09 14.17 16.52
CA GLU A 466 -3.12 15.26 16.66
C GLU A 466 -2.12 15.28 15.50
N VAL A 467 -1.80 16.48 15.00
CA VAL A 467 -0.79 16.72 13.97
C VAL A 467 0.12 17.88 14.34
N SER A 468 1.41 17.73 14.03
CA SER A 468 2.43 18.79 14.16
C SER A 468 3.61 18.50 13.23
N GLY A 469 4.61 19.39 13.20
CA GLY A 469 5.80 19.27 12.38
C GLY A 469 5.62 19.90 10.99
N THR A 470 6.30 19.37 9.97
CA THR A 470 6.33 19.96 8.62
C THR A 470 5.66 19.04 7.61
N TRP A 471 4.69 19.58 6.87
CA TRP A 471 4.15 18.99 5.65
C TRP A 471 4.91 19.55 4.45
N THR A 472 5.57 18.66 3.70
CA THR A 472 6.49 18.99 2.62
C THR A 472 5.86 18.77 1.26
N ALA A 473 6.42 19.40 0.21
CA ALA A 473 5.98 19.16 -1.16
C ALA A 473 6.16 17.68 -1.60
N GLU A 474 7.17 16.98 -1.07
CA GLU A 474 7.41 15.56 -1.37
C GLU A 474 6.33 14.63 -0.80
N GLY A 475 5.66 15.03 0.29
CA GLY A 475 4.54 14.29 0.87
C GLY A 475 3.18 14.67 0.28
N SER A 476 3.13 15.64 -0.63
CA SER A 476 1.90 16.17 -1.19
C SER A 476 1.39 15.35 -2.38
N PRO A 477 0.06 15.10 -2.51
CA PRO A 477 -1.04 15.62 -1.70
C PRO A 477 -1.18 14.95 -0.31
N TYR A 478 -1.66 15.74 0.65
CA TYR A 478 -2.09 15.27 1.97
C TYR A 478 -3.61 15.06 1.95
N TYR A 479 -4.06 13.81 2.04
CA TYR A 479 -5.47 13.45 2.18
C TYR A 479 -5.86 13.35 3.65
N VAL A 480 -6.80 14.17 4.09
CA VAL A 480 -7.24 14.23 5.49
C VAL A 480 -8.48 13.37 5.71
N ASP A 481 -8.37 12.36 6.58
CA ASP A 481 -9.37 11.30 6.77
C ASP A 481 -10.20 11.44 8.04
N GLY A 482 -10.07 12.57 8.72
CA GLY A 482 -10.82 12.85 9.91
C GLY A 482 -10.51 14.22 10.48
N HIS A 483 -11.14 14.54 11.62
CA HIS A 483 -10.84 15.74 12.37
C HIS A 483 -9.39 15.73 12.83
N LEU A 484 -8.72 16.87 12.68
CA LEU A 484 -7.33 17.05 13.10
C LEU A 484 -7.25 18.05 14.26
N GLU A 485 -6.27 17.85 15.13
CA GLU A 485 -5.95 18.78 16.21
C GLU A 485 -4.49 19.23 16.11
N ILE A 486 -4.26 20.54 16.14
CA ILE A 486 -2.93 21.09 16.39
C ILE A 486 -2.90 21.43 17.88
N ALA A 487 -2.26 20.59 18.69
CA ALA A 487 -2.28 20.72 20.14
C ALA A 487 -1.57 22.00 20.64
N ASN A 488 -1.89 22.43 21.85
CA ASN A 488 -1.27 23.61 22.46
C ASN A 488 0.25 23.45 22.62
N GLY A 489 1.00 24.46 22.17
CA GLY A 489 2.47 24.44 22.14
C GLY A 489 3.07 23.75 20.91
N GLU A 490 2.25 23.09 20.10
CA GLU A 490 2.67 22.48 18.84
C GLU A 490 2.49 23.44 17.65
N THR A 491 3.25 23.20 16.58
CA THR A 491 3.15 23.95 15.33
C THR A 491 3.08 23.00 14.15
N LEU A 492 2.11 23.25 13.26
CA LEU A 492 2.05 22.62 11.95
C LEU A 492 2.55 23.61 10.89
N THR A 493 3.70 23.31 10.29
CA THR A 493 4.27 24.05 9.16
C THR A 493 3.90 23.37 7.85
N ILE A 494 3.44 24.12 6.86
CA ILE A 494 3.05 23.61 5.55
C ILE A 494 3.88 24.36 4.49
N GLU A 495 4.68 23.63 3.73
CA GLU A 495 5.60 24.20 2.75
C GLU A 495 4.89 24.69 1.47
N PRO A 496 5.49 25.64 0.73
CA PRO A 496 4.99 26.06 -0.58
C PRO A 496 4.70 24.90 -1.53
N GLY A 497 3.60 24.99 -2.27
CA GLY A 497 3.20 23.99 -3.26
C GLY A 497 2.46 22.77 -2.69
N VAL A 498 2.28 22.69 -1.36
CA VAL A 498 1.50 21.61 -0.75
C VAL A 498 0.01 21.75 -1.06
N LYS A 499 -0.59 20.65 -1.53
CA LYS A 499 -2.03 20.43 -1.58
C LYS A 499 -2.50 19.60 -0.39
N VAL A 500 -3.52 20.09 0.30
CA VAL A 500 -4.28 19.43 1.37
C VAL A 500 -5.71 19.19 0.88
N ALA A 501 -6.10 17.93 0.77
CA ALA A 501 -7.36 17.48 0.21
C ALA A 501 -8.18 16.73 1.27
N VAL A 502 -9.22 17.36 1.80
CA VAL A 502 -10.01 16.82 2.92
C VAL A 502 -11.09 15.86 2.41
N ARG A 503 -11.17 14.66 3.01
CA ARG A 503 -12.02 13.54 2.58
C ARG A 503 -13.30 13.36 3.41
N GLY A 504 -13.87 14.47 3.84
CA GLY A 504 -15.11 14.51 4.60
C GLY A 504 -15.32 15.88 5.23
N PRO A 505 -16.46 16.08 5.92
CA PRO A 505 -16.78 17.33 6.62
C PRO A 505 -15.93 17.47 7.90
N TYR A 506 -14.61 17.48 7.74
CA TYR A 506 -13.64 17.53 8.82
C TYR A 506 -13.10 18.95 9.00
N HIS A 507 -12.81 19.32 10.24
CA HIS A 507 -12.18 20.57 10.63
C HIS A 507 -10.78 20.31 11.20
N PHE A 508 -10.02 21.40 11.29
CA PHE A 508 -8.74 21.49 11.99
C PHE A 508 -8.97 22.29 13.27
N ASN A 509 -8.98 21.64 14.44
CA ASN A 509 -9.03 22.31 15.73
C ASN A 509 -7.64 22.84 16.09
N VAL A 510 -7.47 24.16 16.16
CA VAL A 510 -6.16 24.80 16.36
C VAL A 510 -6.03 25.30 17.79
N GLN A 511 -5.40 24.50 18.64
CA GLN A 511 -4.99 24.88 19.99
C GLN A 511 -3.51 25.34 20.06
N GLY A 512 -2.74 25.09 19.00
CA GLY A 512 -1.35 25.53 18.81
C GLY A 512 -1.22 26.62 17.75
N CYS A 513 -0.34 26.39 16.75
CA CYS A 513 -0.06 27.32 15.65
C CYS A 513 -0.04 26.62 14.28
N VAL A 514 -0.52 27.29 13.23
CA VAL A 514 -0.38 26.85 11.84
C VAL A 514 0.45 27.86 11.06
N ASN A 515 1.52 27.39 10.42
CA ASN A 515 2.36 28.19 9.54
C ASN A 515 2.28 27.67 8.10
N ALA A 516 1.42 28.27 7.27
CA ALA A 516 1.25 27.94 5.87
C ALA A 516 1.67 29.14 5.02
N GLU A 517 2.96 29.16 4.64
CA GLU A 517 3.57 30.26 3.87
C GLU A 517 3.93 29.75 2.47
N GLY A 518 3.00 29.91 1.53
CA GLY A 518 3.21 29.64 0.12
C GLY A 518 4.03 30.74 -0.57
N THR A 519 4.12 30.65 -1.90
CA THR A 519 4.70 31.71 -2.73
C THR A 519 3.79 32.03 -3.91
N VAL A 520 4.05 33.13 -4.61
CA VAL A 520 3.31 33.52 -5.82
C VAL A 520 3.32 32.45 -6.93
N ASP A 521 4.40 31.67 -7.01
CA ASP A 521 4.56 30.62 -8.01
C ASP A 521 4.10 29.24 -7.50
N SER A 522 4.01 29.07 -6.18
CA SER A 522 3.67 27.80 -5.52
C SER A 522 2.76 28.06 -4.31
N ASN A 523 1.48 28.31 -4.58
CA ASN A 523 0.46 28.43 -3.54
C ASN A 523 0.29 27.13 -2.76
N ILE A 524 -0.10 27.25 -1.48
CA ILE A 524 -0.60 26.12 -0.68
C ILE A 524 -2.11 26.01 -0.93
N VAL A 525 -2.62 24.82 -1.22
CA VAL A 525 -4.03 24.61 -1.59
C VAL A 525 -4.74 23.78 -0.53
N PHE A 526 -5.77 24.33 0.09
CA PHE A 526 -6.71 23.62 0.96
C PHE A 526 -8.04 23.44 0.25
N THR A 527 -8.45 22.20 0.05
CA THR A 527 -9.60 21.86 -0.79
C THR A 527 -10.25 20.56 -0.34
N ARG A 528 -11.38 20.21 -0.96
CA ARG A 528 -12.00 18.88 -0.85
C ARG A 528 -11.34 17.89 -1.80
N SER A 529 -11.30 16.61 -1.45
CA SER A 529 -10.68 15.59 -2.30
C SER A 529 -11.51 15.21 -3.53
N ASN A 530 -12.83 15.33 -3.46
CA ASN A 530 -13.74 15.08 -4.57
C ASN A 530 -15.01 15.97 -4.48
N PRO A 531 -15.75 16.17 -5.58
CA PRO A 531 -16.80 17.18 -5.65
C PRO A 531 -18.10 16.84 -4.90
N ASN A 532 -18.23 15.63 -4.34
CA ASN A 532 -19.34 15.27 -3.45
C ASN A 532 -19.10 15.69 -2.00
N LEU A 533 -17.87 16.11 -1.67
CA LEU A 533 -17.48 16.46 -0.32
C LEU A 533 -17.40 17.97 -0.12
N TRP A 534 -17.11 18.37 1.12
CA TRP A 534 -16.72 19.71 1.55
C TRP A 534 -15.92 19.53 2.84
N TRP A 535 -15.30 20.60 3.33
CA TRP A 535 -14.55 20.57 4.59
C TRP A 535 -14.94 21.75 5.49
N ASP A 536 -14.72 21.60 6.79
CA ASP A 536 -15.25 22.49 7.84
C ASP A 536 -14.22 23.49 8.35
N GLY A 537 -13.13 23.72 7.61
CA GLY A 537 -12.22 24.83 7.88
C GLY A 537 -11.25 24.63 9.05
N PHE A 538 -10.61 25.73 9.42
CA PHE A 538 -9.78 25.87 10.62
C PHE A 538 -10.57 26.54 11.74
N ASP A 539 -10.61 25.87 12.89
CA ASP A 539 -11.35 26.31 14.06
C ASP A 539 -10.37 26.78 15.14
N TYR A 540 -10.41 28.07 15.42
CA TYR A 540 -9.73 28.70 16.55
C TYR A 540 -10.80 29.08 17.58
N ASP A 541 -10.90 28.33 18.67
CA ASP A 541 -11.74 28.70 19.81
C ASP A 541 -10.90 28.71 21.08
N SER A 542 -10.70 29.92 21.61
CA SER A 542 -9.98 30.14 22.87
C SER A 542 -8.54 29.59 22.84
N THR A 543 -7.93 29.55 21.65
CA THR A 543 -6.53 29.15 21.42
C THR A 543 -5.60 29.94 22.35
N PRO A 544 -4.74 29.29 23.15
CA PRO A 544 -3.92 29.98 24.13
C PRO A 544 -3.03 31.08 23.52
N ALA A 545 -3.11 32.28 24.08
CA ALA A 545 -2.32 33.44 23.64
C ALA A 545 -0.80 33.27 23.85
N THR A 546 -0.37 32.19 24.50
CA THR A 546 1.04 31.80 24.61
C THR A 546 1.62 31.23 23.30
N ASN A 547 0.77 30.75 22.40
CA ASN A 547 1.20 30.32 21.07
C ASN A 547 1.63 31.52 20.21
N ASP A 548 2.44 31.22 19.20
CA ASP A 548 2.82 32.19 18.19
C ASP A 548 1.64 32.51 17.25
N THR A 549 1.87 33.43 16.32
CA THR A 549 0.91 33.85 15.31
C THR A 549 0.74 32.75 14.27
N SER A 550 -0.50 32.32 14.02
CA SER A 550 -0.79 31.49 12.85
C SER A 550 -0.75 32.32 11.59
N VAL A 551 -0.01 31.87 10.58
CA VAL A 551 0.22 32.59 9.32
C VAL A 551 -0.29 31.77 8.15
N PHE A 552 -1.08 32.42 7.30
CA PHE A 552 -1.54 31.91 6.01
C PHE A 552 -1.18 32.94 4.94
N ASP A 553 -0.10 32.70 4.20
CA ASP A 553 0.36 33.57 3.11
C ASP A 553 0.39 32.79 1.79
N TYR A 554 -0.09 33.37 0.70
CA TYR A 554 -0.21 32.70 -0.61
C TYR A 554 -0.96 31.34 -0.54
N CYS A 555 -2.02 31.28 0.25
CA CYS A 555 -2.90 30.12 0.35
C CYS A 555 -4.11 30.24 -0.59
N LEU A 556 -4.61 29.10 -1.06
CA LEU A 556 -5.85 28.97 -1.81
C LEU A 556 -6.80 28.07 -1.02
N PHE A 557 -7.93 28.63 -0.58
CA PHE A 557 -8.98 27.92 0.14
C PHE A 557 -10.19 27.72 -0.79
N GLU A 558 -10.60 26.47 -0.96
CA GLU A 558 -11.67 26.09 -1.89
C GLU A 558 -12.70 25.19 -1.22
N TYR A 559 -13.98 25.30 -1.63
CA TYR A 559 -15.05 24.38 -1.23
C TYR A 559 -15.23 24.18 0.30
N GLY A 560 -14.82 25.15 1.12
CA GLY A 560 -15.07 25.15 2.57
C GLY A 560 -16.53 25.45 2.88
N LYS A 561 -17.14 24.71 3.83
CA LYS A 561 -18.56 24.84 4.18
C LYS A 561 -18.80 24.47 5.64
N GLY A 562 -19.18 25.48 6.44
CA GLY A 562 -19.68 25.29 7.80
C GLY A 562 -21.12 24.76 7.82
N LEU A 563 -21.41 23.83 8.73
CA LEU A 563 -22.74 23.19 8.85
C LEU A 563 -23.40 23.34 10.23
N GLY A 564 -22.78 24.05 11.16
CA GLY A 564 -23.34 24.26 12.48
C GLY A 564 -24.42 25.34 12.53
N SER A 565 -24.87 25.63 13.76
CA SER A 565 -25.86 26.69 14.03
C SER A 565 -25.39 27.67 15.12
N GLY A 566 -24.12 27.57 15.54
CA GLY A 566 -23.46 28.46 16.49
C GLY A 566 -22.39 29.33 15.85
N ASP A 567 -21.97 30.39 16.55
CA ASP A 567 -21.06 31.42 16.02
C ASP A 567 -19.69 30.88 15.57
N LEU A 568 -19.28 29.71 16.09
CA LEU A 568 -17.97 29.10 15.85
C LEU A 568 -18.01 27.86 14.93
N VAL A 569 -19.16 27.54 14.34
CA VAL A 569 -19.35 26.35 13.47
C VAL A 569 -19.94 26.72 12.09
N ASN A 570 -19.86 28.00 11.74
CA ASN A 570 -20.38 28.60 10.50
C ASN A 570 -19.27 29.21 9.61
N GLY A 571 -17.99 28.98 9.94
CA GLY A 571 -16.85 29.73 9.41
C GLY A 571 -16.43 29.44 7.96
N GLY A 572 -16.95 28.37 7.35
CA GLY A 572 -16.52 27.95 6.02
C GLY A 572 -15.07 27.45 6.07
N SER A 573 -14.11 28.29 5.66
CA SER A 573 -12.68 27.96 5.77
C SER A 573 -12.06 28.35 7.12
N PHE A 574 -12.67 29.28 7.88
CA PHE A 574 -12.15 29.74 9.17
C PHE A 574 -13.28 30.08 10.14
N ALA A 575 -13.27 29.51 11.33
CA ALA A 575 -14.03 29.99 12.49
C ALA A 575 -13.06 30.49 13.56
N ILE A 576 -13.18 31.76 13.96
CA ILE A 576 -12.21 32.40 14.87
C ILE A 576 -12.96 33.05 16.04
N GLY A 577 -12.74 32.49 17.23
CA GLY A 577 -13.29 32.91 18.51
C GLY A 577 -12.21 33.06 19.56
N TYR A 578 -12.19 34.22 20.25
CA TYR A 578 -11.30 34.48 21.39
C TYR A 578 -9.78 34.29 21.10
N TYR A 579 -9.35 34.50 19.86
CA TYR A 579 -7.95 34.46 19.43
C TYR A 579 -7.67 35.63 18.47
N ASP A 580 -6.58 36.36 18.68
CA ASP A 580 -6.23 37.59 17.95
C ASP A 580 -4.89 37.52 17.20
N LYS A 581 -4.20 36.36 17.23
CA LYS A 581 -2.90 36.14 16.60
C LYS A 581 -3.00 35.32 15.32
N ILE A 582 -3.77 35.81 14.35
CA ILE A 582 -3.88 35.20 13.03
C ILE A 582 -3.58 36.22 11.94
N GLN A 583 -2.74 35.84 10.97
CA GLN A 583 -2.42 36.63 9.80
C GLN A 583 -2.81 35.85 8.54
N ILE A 584 -3.66 36.46 7.72
CA ILE A 584 -4.02 35.95 6.38
C ILE A 584 -3.65 37.03 5.37
N SER A 585 -2.67 36.75 4.51
CA SER A 585 -2.19 37.66 3.47
C SER A 585 -2.05 36.95 2.13
N ASN A 586 -2.12 37.71 1.02
CA ASN A 586 -1.95 37.23 -0.36
C ASN A 586 -2.72 35.95 -0.74
N SER A 587 -3.82 35.66 -0.03
CA SER A 587 -4.55 34.39 -0.11
C SER A 587 -5.89 34.58 -0.81
N THR A 588 -6.37 33.51 -1.45
CA THR A 588 -7.62 33.51 -2.23
C THR A 588 -8.62 32.54 -1.61
N PHE A 589 -9.88 32.98 -1.51
CA PHE A 589 -11.02 32.17 -1.13
C PHE A 589 -11.93 32.03 -2.36
N ARG A 590 -12.22 30.81 -2.78
CA ARG A 590 -13.16 30.56 -3.88
C ARG A 590 -14.08 29.39 -3.56
N TYR A 591 -15.27 29.44 -4.15
CA TYR A 591 -16.22 28.33 -4.05
C TYR A 591 -15.81 27.23 -5.00
#